data_AF-A0A7S3TUM8-F1
#
_entry.id   AF-A0A7S3TUM8-F1
#
_cell.length_a   1.000
_cell.length_b   1.000
_cell.length_c   1.000
_cell.angle_alpha   90.00
_cell.angle_beta   90.00
_cell.angle_gamma   90.00
#
_symmetry.space_group_name_H-M   'P 1'
#
loop_
_entity.id
_entity.type
_entity.pdbx_description
1 polymer ?
#
loop_
_entity_poly.entity_id
_entity_poly.type
_entity_poly.pdbx_seq_one_letter_code
_entity_poly.pdbx_strand_id
1 'polypeptide(L)'
;RGPNYRDLFPEPPPPGSVPSCAEGGVLGVLPGVIGTMQATEAVKVILGVGERKPRDTLSGRLILYNAMSFRFHEVALKPRPNAPKIESLIDYTGFCGQAAAEEAAAIARAAERFVRITPTDAYRKMETEEWEPFVLDVRTKREAEVVSLPFANLQHPHRQVAAIVDHLPAEGDILVHCKAGIRSVAACNSLIELGIAPERLFSLEGGIIAWAKDVDTTLPTY
;
A
#
# COMPACT_ATOMS: atom_id res chain seq x y z
N ARG A 1 -18.81 -13.09 -26.10
CA ARG A 1 -18.05 -12.11 -26.92
C ARG A 1 -18.61 -10.72 -26.63
N GLY A 2 -17.77 -9.71 -26.40
CA GLY A 2 -18.19 -8.36 -25.99
C GLY A 2 -17.04 -7.34 -26.14
N PRO A 3 -17.29 -6.06 -25.85
CA PRO A 3 -16.23 -5.06 -25.79
C PRO A 3 -15.17 -5.44 -24.76
N ASN A 4 -13.93 -5.03 -25.00
CA ASN A 4 -12.80 -5.24 -24.11
C ASN A 4 -12.53 -3.99 -23.24
N TYR A 5 -11.62 -4.12 -22.28
CA TYR A 5 -11.26 -3.03 -21.37
C TYR A 5 -10.76 -1.77 -22.10
N ARG A 6 -10.03 -1.93 -23.21
CA ARG A 6 -9.51 -0.82 -24.00
C ARG A 6 -10.58 -0.15 -24.86
N ASP A 7 -11.75 -0.73 -25.05
CA ASP A 7 -12.87 0.00 -25.66
C ASP A 7 -13.35 1.14 -24.77
N LEU A 8 -13.22 0.98 -23.44
CA LEU A 8 -13.57 2.00 -22.45
C LEU A 8 -12.37 2.89 -22.05
N PHE A 9 -11.19 2.29 -21.88
CA PHE A 9 -9.96 2.99 -21.49
C PHE A 9 -8.86 2.79 -22.57
N PRO A 10 -8.91 3.55 -23.67
CA PRO A 10 -8.01 3.38 -24.81
C PRO A 10 -6.53 3.35 -24.47
N GLU A 11 -6.11 4.31 -23.65
CA GLU A 11 -4.74 4.52 -23.23
C GLU A 11 -4.63 4.26 -21.73
N PRO A 12 -3.51 3.68 -21.26
CA PRO A 12 -3.27 3.60 -19.83
C PRO A 12 -3.10 5.00 -19.23
N PRO A 13 -3.38 5.16 -17.93
CA PRO A 13 -2.96 6.36 -17.22
C PRO A 13 -1.42 6.45 -17.18
N PRO A 14 -0.83 7.66 -17.12
CA PRO A 14 0.62 7.82 -16.99
C PRO A 14 1.19 7.10 -15.75
N PRO A 15 2.45 6.62 -15.79
CA PRO A 15 3.17 6.14 -14.62
C PRO A 15 3.03 7.08 -13.40
N GLY A 16 2.79 6.51 -12.22
CA GLY A 16 2.67 7.27 -10.96
C GLY A 16 1.44 8.16 -10.81
N SER A 17 0.54 8.24 -11.81
CA SER A 17 -0.66 9.08 -11.76
C SER A 17 -1.82 8.49 -10.95
N VAL A 18 -1.72 7.22 -10.53
CA VAL A 18 -2.73 6.53 -9.73
C VAL A 18 -2.07 6.02 -8.46
N PRO A 19 -2.53 6.44 -7.26
CA PRO A 19 -1.97 5.97 -6.01
C PRO A 19 -2.25 4.47 -5.82
N SER A 20 -1.33 3.76 -5.18
CA SER A 20 -1.57 2.38 -4.79
C SER A 20 -2.70 2.28 -3.75
N CYS A 21 -3.29 1.09 -3.59
CA CYS A 21 -4.29 0.84 -2.54
C CYS A 21 -3.72 1.12 -1.12
N ALA A 22 -2.40 0.96 -0.95
CA ALA A 22 -1.71 1.27 0.30
C ALA A 22 -1.57 2.79 0.54
N GLU A 23 -1.43 3.58 -0.53
CA GLU A 23 -1.28 5.03 -0.46
C GLU A 23 -2.62 5.76 -0.38
N GLY A 24 -3.55 5.43 -1.30
CA GLY A 24 -4.87 6.06 -1.39
C GLY A 24 -5.86 5.58 -0.32
N GLY A 25 -5.60 4.40 0.27
CA GLY A 25 -6.51 3.73 1.17
C GLY A 25 -7.70 3.09 0.43
N VAL A 26 -8.22 1.99 0.97
CA VAL A 26 -9.39 1.30 0.43
C VAL A 26 -10.35 0.94 1.56
N LEU A 27 -11.64 1.20 1.36
CA LEU A 27 -12.67 0.68 2.25
C LEU A 27 -12.78 -0.83 2.02
N GLY A 28 -12.24 -1.64 2.93
CA GLY A 28 -12.04 -3.08 2.74
C GLY A 28 -13.31 -3.89 2.37
N VAL A 29 -14.49 -3.40 2.73
CA VAL A 29 -15.76 -4.03 2.33
C VAL A 29 -16.05 -3.90 0.83
N LEU A 30 -15.53 -2.87 0.15
CA LEU A 30 -15.78 -2.62 -1.28
C LEU A 30 -15.20 -3.72 -2.17
N PRO A 31 -13.90 -4.10 -2.08
CA PRO A 31 -13.38 -5.24 -2.81
C PRO A 31 -14.16 -6.53 -2.54
N GLY A 32 -14.62 -6.75 -1.30
CA GLY A 32 -15.45 -7.91 -0.96
C GLY A 32 -16.77 -7.95 -1.74
N VAL A 33 -17.53 -6.85 -1.72
CA VAL A 33 -18.80 -6.74 -2.46
C VAL A 33 -18.60 -6.94 -3.96
N ILE A 34 -17.63 -6.24 -4.55
CA ILE A 34 -17.35 -6.33 -6.00
C ILE A 34 -16.86 -7.74 -6.37
N GLY A 35 -15.99 -8.34 -5.55
CA GLY A 35 -15.48 -9.70 -5.77
C GLY A 35 -16.59 -10.75 -5.75
N THR A 36 -17.53 -10.67 -4.81
CA THR A 36 -18.70 -11.57 -4.76
C THR A 36 -19.59 -11.41 -6.00
N MET A 37 -19.80 -10.18 -6.48
CA MET A 37 -20.53 -9.93 -7.73
C MET A 37 -19.80 -10.56 -8.93
N GLN A 38 -18.48 -10.37 -9.04
CA GLN A 38 -17.67 -10.97 -10.09
C GLN A 38 -17.71 -12.50 -10.06
N ALA A 39 -17.62 -13.11 -8.87
CA ALA A 39 -17.73 -14.55 -8.70
C ALA A 39 -19.08 -15.09 -9.20
N THR A 40 -20.17 -14.36 -8.92
CA THR A 40 -21.51 -14.69 -9.41
C THR A 40 -21.59 -14.66 -10.94
N GLU A 41 -21.00 -13.66 -11.58
CA GLU A 41 -20.93 -13.60 -13.05
C GLU A 41 -20.08 -14.73 -13.64
N ALA A 42 -18.96 -15.08 -13.01
CA ALA A 42 -18.11 -16.17 -13.45
C ALA A 42 -18.88 -17.51 -13.42
N VAL A 43 -19.64 -17.78 -12.35
CA VAL A 43 -20.50 -18.97 -12.27
C VAL A 43 -21.52 -18.99 -13.41
N LYS A 44 -22.19 -17.86 -13.71
CA LYS A 44 -23.15 -17.78 -14.82
C LYS A 44 -22.52 -18.05 -16.18
N VAL A 45 -21.29 -17.58 -16.40
CA VAL A 45 -20.54 -17.84 -17.64
C VAL A 45 -20.19 -19.33 -17.74
N ILE A 46 -19.66 -19.94 -16.68
CA ILE A 46 -19.31 -21.37 -16.63
C ILE A 46 -20.53 -22.25 -16.93
N LEU A 47 -21.69 -21.88 -16.38
CA LEU A 47 -22.94 -22.59 -16.61
C LEU A 47 -23.57 -22.29 -17.99
N GLY A 48 -22.95 -21.47 -18.85
CA GLY A 48 -23.50 -21.11 -20.16
C GLY A 48 -24.82 -20.33 -20.08
N VAL A 49 -25.07 -19.60 -18.99
CA VAL A 49 -26.30 -18.78 -18.83
C VAL A 49 -26.34 -17.66 -19.87
N GLY A 50 -25.21 -16.99 -20.10
CA GLY A 50 -25.10 -15.90 -21.08
C GLY A 50 -25.24 -16.34 -22.53
N GLU A 51 -25.02 -17.62 -22.85
CA GLU A 51 -25.26 -18.15 -24.21
C GLU A 51 -26.75 -18.35 -24.46
N ARG A 52 -27.49 -18.79 -23.43
CA ARG A 52 -28.94 -19.04 -23.48
C ARG A 52 -29.75 -17.75 -23.37
N LYS A 53 -29.32 -16.83 -22.50
CA LYS A 53 -29.94 -15.53 -22.25
C LYS A 53 -28.86 -14.46 -22.10
N PRO A 54 -28.46 -13.76 -23.18
CA PRO A 54 -27.33 -12.83 -23.16
C PRO A 54 -27.40 -11.74 -22.08
N ARG A 55 -28.61 -11.28 -21.74
CA ARG A 55 -28.84 -10.23 -20.72
C ARG A 55 -28.73 -10.71 -19.28
N ASP A 56 -28.65 -12.02 -19.05
CA ASP A 56 -28.53 -12.58 -17.70
C ASP A 56 -27.07 -12.57 -17.21
N THR A 57 -26.11 -12.08 -18.02
CA THR A 57 -24.71 -11.84 -17.62
C THR A 57 -24.30 -10.38 -17.82
N LEU A 58 -23.36 -9.88 -17.04
CA LEU A 58 -22.81 -8.53 -17.17
C LEU A 58 -21.83 -8.35 -18.35
N SER A 59 -21.74 -9.32 -19.28
CA SER A 59 -20.89 -9.19 -20.47
C SER A 59 -21.26 -7.94 -21.27
N GLY A 60 -20.27 -7.07 -21.51
CA GLY A 60 -20.45 -5.81 -22.22
C GLY A 60 -21.12 -4.71 -21.41
N ARG A 61 -21.17 -4.83 -20.08
CA ARG A 61 -21.77 -3.86 -19.18
C ARG A 61 -20.81 -3.53 -18.04
N LEU A 62 -20.76 -2.26 -17.66
CA LEU A 62 -20.02 -1.77 -16.50
C LEU A 62 -21.02 -1.44 -15.40
N ILE A 63 -20.81 -2.01 -14.21
CA ILE A 63 -21.54 -1.65 -13.00
C ILE A 63 -20.71 -0.66 -12.19
N LEU A 64 -21.31 0.50 -11.91
CA LEU A 64 -20.79 1.47 -10.95
C LEU A 64 -21.55 1.31 -9.65
N TYR A 65 -20.83 1.02 -8.57
CA TYR A 65 -21.39 0.89 -7.23
C TYR A 65 -21.01 2.11 -6.39
N ASN A 66 -22.00 2.93 -6.04
CA ASN A 66 -21.85 4.02 -5.09
C ASN A 66 -22.26 3.52 -3.70
N ALA A 67 -21.28 3.23 -2.84
CA ALA A 67 -21.54 2.69 -1.51
C ALA A 67 -22.15 3.71 -0.53
N MET A 68 -21.86 5.01 -0.68
CA MET A 68 -22.40 6.04 0.20
C MET A 68 -23.93 6.16 0.07
N SER A 69 -24.42 6.17 -1.17
CA SER A 69 -25.85 6.27 -1.47
C SER A 69 -26.54 4.94 -1.72
N PHE A 70 -25.78 3.84 -1.66
CA PHE A 70 -26.21 2.48 -1.99
C PHE A 70 -26.91 2.39 -3.35
N ARG A 71 -26.26 2.91 -4.39
CA ARG A 71 -26.81 2.91 -5.77
C ARG A 71 -25.93 2.11 -6.72
N PHE A 72 -26.60 1.40 -7.62
CA PHE A 72 -26.00 0.74 -8.75
C PHE A 72 -26.37 1.48 -10.03
N HIS A 73 -25.37 1.79 -10.84
CA HIS A 73 -25.58 2.34 -12.17
C HIS A 73 -24.95 1.41 -13.20
N GLU A 74 -25.75 1.01 -14.18
CA GLU A 74 -25.32 0.13 -15.26
C GLU A 74 -25.08 0.95 -16.52
N VAL A 75 -23.87 0.82 -17.08
CA VAL A 75 -23.46 1.45 -18.32
C VAL A 75 -23.23 0.38 -19.37
N ALA A 76 -24.00 0.41 -20.45
CA ALA A 76 -23.78 -0.47 -21.59
C ALA A 76 -22.52 -0.03 -22.35
N LEU A 77 -21.56 -0.94 -22.52
CA LEU A 77 -20.34 -0.69 -23.25
C LEU A 77 -20.53 -1.05 -24.73
N LYS A 78 -19.96 -0.22 -25.59
CA LYS A 78 -19.92 -0.46 -27.04
C LYS A 78 -18.47 -0.68 -27.47
N PRO A 79 -18.20 -1.62 -28.38
CA PRO A 79 -16.88 -1.73 -29.01
C PRO A 79 -16.51 -0.41 -29.69
N ARG A 80 -15.25 -0.02 -29.57
CA ARG A 80 -14.75 1.19 -30.21
C ARG A 80 -14.52 0.93 -31.70
N PRO A 81 -15.02 1.81 -32.60
CA PRO A 81 -14.71 1.69 -34.03
C PRO A 81 -13.20 1.79 -34.23
N ASN A 82 -12.64 0.89 -35.04
CA ASN A 82 -11.20 0.77 -35.31
C ASN A 82 -10.32 0.41 -34.10
N ALA A 83 -10.87 -0.27 -33.09
CA ALA A 83 -10.05 -0.84 -32.03
C ALA A 83 -9.03 -1.83 -32.63
N PRO A 84 -7.72 -1.68 -32.33
CA PRO A 84 -6.71 -2.63 -32.80
C PRO A 84 -7.02 -4.03 -32.29
N LYS A 85 -6.85 -5.03 -33.14
CA LYS A 85 -7.00 -6.43 -32.72
C LYS A 85 -5.88 -6.78 -31.74
N ILE A 86 -6.28 -7.33 -30.60
CA ILE A 86 -5.33 -7.85 -29.60
C ILE A 86 -4.96 -9.27 -30.05
N GLU A 87 -3.79 -9.43 -30.66
CA GLU A 87 -3.29 -10.72 -31.16
C GLU A 87 -2.27 -11.36 -30.22
N SER A 88 -1.66 -10.57 -29.34
CA SER A 88 -0.70 -11.00 -28.34
C SER A 88 -0.85 -10.19 -27.06
N LEU A 89 -0.33 -10.74 -25.95
CA LEU A 89 -0.19 -9.99 -24.71
C LEU A 89 0.91 -8.95 -24.88
N ILE A 90 0.63 -7.72 -24.47
CA ILE A 90 1.69 -6.72 -24.29
C ILE A 90 2.56 -7.12 -23.09
N ASP A 91 3.85 -6.77 -23.13
CA ASP A 91 4.73 -6.87 -21.97
C ASP A 91 4.28 -5.83 -20.92
N TYR A 92 3.31 -6.24 -20.10
CA TYR A 92 2.72 -5.41 -19.06
C TYR A 92 3.76 -5.02 -18.00
N THR A 93 4.78 -5.86 -17.80
CA THR A 93 5.93 -5.57 -16.93
C THR A 93 6.87 -4.53 -17.54
N GLY A 94 7.09 -4.51 -18.85
CA GLY A 94 7.81 -3.43 -19.52
C GLY A 94 7.00 -2.13 -19.63
N PHE A 95 5.68 -2.24 -19.77
CA PHE A 95 4.77 -1.11 -20.06
C PHE A 95 4.21 -0.40 -18.82
N CYS A 96 3.84 -1.16 -17.78
CA CYS A 96 3.38 -0.64 -16.48
C CYS A 96 4.38 -0.97 -15.36
N GLY A 97 5.12 -2.07 -15.49
CA GLY A 97 6.10 -2.48 -14.49
C GLY A 97 7.39 -1.65 -14.51
N GLN A 98 7.65 -0.77 -15.50
CA GLN A 98 8.68 0.25 -15.31
C GLN A 98 8.31 1.21 -14.19
N ALA A 99 7.04 1.60 -14.04
CA ALA A 99 6.61 2.45 -12.93
C ALA A 99 6.66 1.71 -11.58
N ALA A 100 6.14 0.48 -11.51
CA ALA A 100 6.14 -0.30 -10.28
C ALA A 100 7.54 -0.86 -9.92
N ALA A 101 8.39 -1.15 -10.91
CA ALA A 101 9.78 -1.54 -10.69
C ALA A 101 10.69 -0.33 -10.46
N GLU A 102 10.41 0.85 -11.04
CA GLU A 102 11.06 2.11 -10.64
C GLU A 102 10.62 2.52 -9.25
N GLU A 103 9.37 2.30 -8.85
CA GLU A 103 8.87 2.58 -7.52
C GLU A 103 9.40 1.57 -6.50
N ALA A 104 9.42 0.27 -6.83
CA ALA A 104 10.09 -0.75 -6.03
C ALA A 104 11.60 -0.54 -5.98
N ALA A 105 12.24 -0.10 -7.08
CA ALA A 105 13.66 0.26 -7.11
C ALA A 105 13.93 1.61 -6.43
N ALA A 106 12.98 2.54 -6.40
CA ALA A 106 13.07 3.80 -5.67
C ALA A 106 12.87 3.54 -4.18
N ILE A 107 11.99 2.62 -3.80
CA ILE A 107 11.84 2.11 -2.43
C ILE A 107 13.10 1.34 -2.03
N ALA A 108 13.69 0.53 -2.91
CA ALA A 108 14.93 -0.18 -2.66
C ALA A 108 16.13 0.78 -2.53
N ARG A 109 16.29 1.74 -3.46
CA ARG A 109 17.30 2.81 -3.39
C ARG A 109 17.06 3.72 -2.20
N ALA A 110 15.81 3.99 -1.82
CA ALA A 110 15.48 4.71 -0.61
C ALA A 110 15.90 3.91 0.64
N ALA A 111 15.65 2.61 0.64
CA ALA A 111 16.09 1.70 1.70
C ALA A 111 17.62 1.50 1.74
N GLU A 112 18.37 1.89 0.69
CA GLU A 112 19.84 1.99 0.74
C GLU A 112 20.31 3.28 1.44
N ARG A 113 19.47 4.30 1.57
CA ARG A 113 19.87 5.58 2.19
C ARG A 113 19.95 5.49 3.71
N PHE A 114 19.12 4.66 4.32
CA PHE A 114 19.02 4.52 5.77
C PHE A 114 19.04 3.04 6.17
N VAL A 115 19.28 2.75 7.44
CA VAL A 115 19.44 1.37 7.88
C VAL A 115 18.08 0.69 8.03
N ARG A 116 17.93 -0.48 7.43
CA ARG A 116 16.82 -1.41 7.69
C ARG A 116 17.25 -2.37 8.79
N ILE A 117 16.50 -2.42 9.89
CA ILE A 117 16.86 -3.24 11.05
C ILE A 117 15.71 -4.15 11.48
N THR A 118 16.01 -5.43 11.68
CA THR A 118 15.03 -6.42 12.14
C THR A 118 14.66 -6.15 13.61
N PRO A 119 13.47 -6.55 14.08
CA PRO A 119 13.13 -6.43 15.50
C PRO A 119 14.13 -7.09 16.43
N THR A 120 14.61 -8.30 16.08
CA THR A 120 15.57 -9.04 16.90
C THR A 120 16.93 -8.35 16.97
N ASP A 121 17.43 -7.80 15.85
CA ASP A 121 18.70 -7.07 15.86
C ASP A 121 18.58 -5.73 16.58
N ALA A 122 17.47 -5.02 16.40
CA ALA A 122 17.20 -3.78 17.14
C ALA A 122 17.16 -4.04 18.66
N TYR A 123 16.43 -5.08 19.08
CA TYR A 123 16.38 -5.49 20.48
C TYR A 123 17.76 -5.86 21.02
N ARG A 124 18.54 -6.68 20.29
CA ARG A 124 19.89 -7.06 20.69
C ARG A 124 20.79 -5.84 20.85
N LYS A 125 20.78 -4.91 19.88
CA LYS A 125 21.59 -3.68 19.96
C LYS A 125 21.23 -2.83 21.18
N MET A 126 19.93 -2.68 21.44
CA MET A 126 19.44 -1.95 22.62
C MET A 126 19.88 -2.60 23.93
N GLU A 127 19.96 -3.94 24.00
CA GLU A 127 20.41 -4.64 25.21
C GLU A 127 21.93 -4.72 25.37
N THR A 128 22.69 -4.93 24.30
CA THR A 128 24.11 -5.36 24.39
C THR A 128 25.13 -4.36 23.85
N GLU A 129 24.71 -3.40 23.04
CA GLU A 129 25.61 -2.47 22.35
C GLU A 129 25.49 -1.01 22.86
N GLU A 130 24.86 -0.78 24.03
CA GLU A 130 24.56 0.55 24.57
C GLU A 130 23.87 1.47 23.53
N TRP A 131 23.08 0.87 22.64
CA TRP A 131 22.40 1.60 21.59
C TRP A 131 21.06 2.15 22.11
N GLU A 132 21.02 3.46 22.35
CA GLU A 132 19.83 4.17 22.84
C GLU A 132 19.27 5.12 21.76
N PRO A 133 18.59 4.59 20.72
CA PRO A 133 18.04 5.44 19.68
C PRO A 133 16.78 6.17 20.17
N PHE A 134 16.51 7.32 19.58
CA PHE A 134 15.21 7.98 19.69
C PHE A 134 14.17 7.21 18.87
N VAL A 135 13.17 6.66 19.54
CA VAL A 135 12.14 5.82 18.90
C VAL A 135 10.94 6.66 18.49
N LEU A 136 10.71 6.73 17.18
CA LEU A 136 9.62 7.47 16.54
C LEU A 136 8.53 6.52 16.03
N ASP A 137 7.35 6.57 16.64
CA ASP A 137 6.15 5.86 16.17
C ASP A 137 5.40 6.69 15.12
N VAL A 138 5.48 6.28 13.85
CA VAL A 138 4.85 7.00 12.74
C VAL A 138 3.43 6.56 12.40
N ARG A 139 2.79 5.79 13.29
CA ARG A 139 1.37 5.43 13.19
C ARG A 139 0.47 6.59 13.59
N THR A 140 -0.84 6.39 13.45
CA THR A 140 -1.82 7.36 13.98
C THR A 140 -1.95 7.25 15.50
N LYS A 141 -2.42 8.33 16.15
CA LYS A 141 -2.66 8.33 17.60
C LYS A 141 -3.57 7.18 18.05
N ARG A 142 -4.65 6.93 17.30
CA ARG A 142 -5.59 5.81 17.57
C ARG A 142 -4.91 4.45 17.54
N GLU A 143 -3.97 4.25 16.62
CA GLU A 143 -3.21 2.99 16.54
C GLU A 143 -2.26 2.83 17.74
N ALA A 144 -1.62 3.91 18.17
CA ALA A 144 -0.71 3.91 19.33
C ALA A 144 -1.46 3.75 20.67
N GLU A 145 -2.70 4.25 20.76
CA GLU A 145 -3.60 4.07 21.90
C GLU A 145 -4.04 2.60 22.07
N VAL A 146 -4.10 1.81 20.99
CA VAL A 146 -4.40 0.37 21.07
C VAL A 146 -3.20 -0.40 21.61
N VAL A 147 -2.02 -0.14 21.05
CA VAL A 147 -0.75 -0.76 21.46
C VAL A 147 0.40 0.10 20.96
N SER A 148 1.42 0.30 21.79
CA SER A 148 2.65 1.01 21.45
C SER A 148 3.86 0.31 22.04
N LEU A 149 5.04 0.58 21.48
CA LEU A 149 6.28 0.16 22.11
C LEU A 149 6.47 1.02 23.38
N PRO A 150 6.66 0.42 24.57
CA PRO A 150 6.74 1.17 25.83
C PRO A 150 7.87 2.22 25.86
N PHE A 151 8.89 2.02 25.03
CA PHE A 151 10.06 2.87 24.89
C PHE A 151 9.96 3.85 23.71
N ALA A 152 8.80 4.00 23.07
CA ALA A 152 8.60 5.01 22.04
C ALA A 152 8.70 6.43 22.63
N ASN A 153 9.63 7.25 22.13
CA ASN A 153 9.84 8.61 22.63
C ASN A 153 8.81 9.60 22.10
N LEU A 154 8.39 9.43 20.84
CA LEU A 154 7.43 10.33 20.19
C LEU A 154 6.52 9.56 19.23
N GLN A 155 5.24 9.93 19.21
CA GLN A 155 4.27 9.44 18.24
C GLN A 155 3.83 10.58 17.33
N HIS A 156 4.02 10.43 16.02
CA HIS A 156 3.51 11.40 15.05
C HIS A 156 3.25 10.76 13.67
N PRO A 157 2.09 10.94 13.02
CA PRO A 157 1.78 10.25 11.77
C PRO A 157 2.82 10.51 10.68
N HIS A 158 3.24 9.46 9.95
CA HIS A 158 4.27 9.54 8.88
C HIS A 158 4.08 10.70 7.88
N ARG A 159 2.84 11.07 7.54
CA ARG A 159 2.53 12.18 6.60
C ARG A 159 2.78 13.57 7.16
N GLN A 160 3.01 13.67 8.46
CA GLN A 160 3.12 14.94 9.19
C GLN A 160 4.49 15.06 9.88
N VAL A 161 5.46 14.18 9.58
CA VAL A 161 6.78 14.22 10.23
C VAL A 161 7.51 15.54 10.03
N ALA A 162 7.19 16.30 8.98
CA ALA A 162 7.69 17.65 8.79
C ALA A 162 7.37 18.61 9.94
N ALA A 163 6.25 18.41 10.64
CA ALA A 163 5.84 19.24 11.77
C ALA A 163 6.63 18.97 13.06
N ILE A 164 7.40 17.87 13.12
CA ILE A 164 8.13 17.45 14.33
C ILE A 164 9.65 17.44 14.15
N VAL A 165 10.18 17.87 13.00
CA VAL A 165 11.63 17.84 12.74
C VAL A 165 12.40 18.58 13.83
N ASP A 166 11.93 19.75 14.25
CA ASP A 166 12.54 20.55 15.31
C ASP A 166 12.48 19.90 16.71
N HIS A 167 11.65 18.85 16.87
CA HIS A 167 11.52 18.08 18.11
C HIS A 167 12.35 16.79 18.09
N LEU A 168 12.94 16.44 16.94
CA LEU A 168 13.85 15.30 16.83
C LEU A 168 15.22 15.67 17.40
N PRO A 169 15.94 14.71 17.99
CA PRO A 169 17.24 14.99 18.57
C PRO A 169 18.24 15.43 17.49
N ALA A 170 19.05 16.45 17.80
CA ALA A 170 20.07 16.96 16.89
C ALA A 170 21.16 15.92 16.61
N GLU A 171 21.45 15.02 17.56
CA GLU A 171 22.46 13.96 17.48
C GLU A 171 21.87 12.60 17.88
N GLY A 172 22.56 11.52 17.54
CA GLY A 172 22.15 10.15 17.88
C GLY A 172 21.15 9.53 16.90
N ASP A 173 20.99 8.21 16.99
CA ASP A 173 20.19 7.43 16.05
C ASP A 173 18.69 7.58 16.30
N ILE A 174 17.90 7.42 15.24
CA ILE A 174 16.44 7.50 15.26
C ILE A 174 15.86 6.21 14.71
N LEU A 175 15.21 5.43 15.57
CA LEU A 175 14.48 4.22 15.18
C LEU A 175 13.03 4.56 14.85
N VAL A 176 12.67 4.47 13.59
CA VAL A 176 11.33 4.76 13.08
C VAL A 176 10.57 3.45 12.90
N HIS A 177 9.39 3.33 13.51
CA HIS A 177 8.52 2.17 13.33
C HIS A 177 7.09 2.56 12.95
N CYS A 178 6.40 1.63 12.31
CA CYS A 178 4.97 1.75 12.05
C CYS A 178 4.26 0.41 12.32
N LYS A 179 3.09 0.16 11.70
CA LYS A 179 2.39 -1.13 11.86
C LYS A 179 3.15 -2.30 11.22
N ALA A 180 3.57 -2.15 9.96
CA ALA A 180 4.08 -3.25 9.13
C ALA A 180 5.39 -2.91 8.35
N GLY A 181 6.08 -1.83 8.72
CA GLY A 181 7.35 -1.40 8.11
C GLY A 181 7.26 -0.55 6.83
N ILE A 182 6.08 -0.37 6.22
CA ILE A 182 5.91 0.43 4.99
C ILE A 182 5.96 1.95 5.29
N ARG A 183 5.21 2.41 6.29
CA ARG A 183 5.11 3.84 6.63
C ARG A 183 6.39 4.40 7.27
N SER A 184 7.19 3.55 7.92
CA SER A 184 8.48 3.95 8.48
C SER A 184 9.49 4.27 7.38
N VAL A 185 9.50 3.52 6.26
CA VAL A 185 10.31 3.84 5.08
C VAL A 185 9.93 5.20 4.49
N ALA A 186 8.64 5.47 4.32
CA ALA A 186 8.16 6.75 3.82
C ALA A 186 8.54 7.92 4.75
N ALA A 187 8.44 7.71 6.06
CA ALA A 187 8.86 8.70 7.05
C ALA A 187 10.37 8.95 7.01
N CYS A 188 11.22 7.92 6.95
CA CYS A 188 12.67 8.09 6.83
C CYS A 188 13.05 8.93 5.59
N ASN A 189 12.46 8.64 4.43
CA ASN A 189 12.70 9.45 3.23
C ASN A 189 12.32 10.92 3.41
N SER A 190 11.15 11.18 3.99
CA SER A 190 10.69 12.55 4.27
C SER A 190 11.65 13.27 5.23
N LEU A 191 12.14 12.57 6.26
CA LEU A 191 13.10 13.13 7.22
C LEU A 191 14.45 13.45 6.56
N ILE A 192 14.91 12.61 5.62
CA ILE A 192 16.14 12.89 4.86
C ILE A 192 15.98 14.14 3.99
N GLU A 193 14.84 14.29 3.31
CA GLU A 193 14.54 15.49 2.51
C GLU A 193 14.50 16.77 3.35
N LEU A 194 14.21 16.63 4.65
CA LEU A 194 14.18 17.70 5.62
C LEU A 194 15.53 17.91 6.34
N GLY A 195 16.58 17.21 5.91
CA GLY A 195 17.95 17.41 6.36
C GLY A 195 18.43 16.49 7.48
N ILE A 196 17.66 15.48 7.88
CA ILE A 196 18.14 14.46 8.82
C ILE A 196 19.14 13.55 8.10
N ALA A 197 20.31 13.32 8.72
CA ALA A 197 21.36 12.50 8.13
C ALA A 197 20.87 11.05 7.93
N PRO A 198 20.95 10.50 6.70
CA PRO A 198 20.43 9.17 6.39
C PRO A 198 21.00 8.03 7.26
N GLU A 199 22.27 8.10 7.61
CA GLU A 199 23.00 7.15 8.44
C GLU A 199 22.46 7.05 9.89
N ARG A 200 21.76 8.07 10.37
CA ARG A 200 21.13 8.09 11.70
C ARG A 200 19.73 7.47 11.70
N LEU A 201 19.15 7.17 10.54
CA LEU A 201 17.79 6.67 10.44
C LEU A 201 17.78 5.14 10.37
N PHE A 202 16.99 4.54 11.25
CA PHE A 202 16.77 3.10 11.31
C PHE A 202 15.28 2.84 11.10
N SER A 203 14.88 2.15 10.04
CA SER A 203 13.49 1.71 9.86
C SER A 203 13.32 0.30 10.38
N LEU A 204 12.42 0.11 11.35
CA LEU A 204 12.08 -1.20 11.90
C LEU A 204 11.35 -2.07 10.87
N GLU A 205 11.96 -3.20 10.50
CA GLU A 205 11.38 -4.15 9.54
C GLU A 205 10.13 -4.82 10.10
N GLY A 206 9.07 -4.92 9.28
CA GLY A 206 7.80 -5.51 9.70
C GLY A 206 7.06 -4.74 10.81
N GLY A 207 7.60 -3.62 11.29
CA GLY A 207 6.99 -2.74 12.28
C GLY A 207 6.65 -3.43 13.61
N ILE A 208 5.65 -2.89 14.31
CA ILE A 208 5.22 -3.41 15.62
C ILE A 208 4.61 -4.82 15.53
N ILE A 209 4.09 -5.24 14.37
CA ILE A 209 3.61 -6.62 14.17
C ILE A 209 4.77 -7.61 14.27
N ALA A 210 5.89 -7.31 13.60
CA ALA A 210 7.06 -8.18 13.66
C ALA A 210 7.71 -8.13 15.05
N TRP A 211 7.74 -6.95 15.69
CA TRP A 211 8.19 -6.85 17.10
C TRP A 211 7.37 -7.73 18.04
N ALA A 212 6.04 -7.67 17.94
CA ALA A 212 5.15 -8.50 18.76
C ALA A 212 5.30 -10.00 18.47
N LYS A 213 5.82 -10.38 17.31
CA LYS A 213 6.03 -11.79 16.95
C LYS A 213 7.40 -12.30 17.40
N ASP A 214 8.44 -11.51 17.18
CA ASP A 214 9.83 -11.97 17.23
C ASP A 214 10.57 -11.52 18.50
N VAL A 215 10.02 -10.55 19.25
CA VAL A 215 10.64 -9.99 20.47
C VAL A 215 9.71 -10.08 21.67
N ASP A 216 8.52 -9.46 21.60
CA ASP A 216 7.58 -9.42 22.72
C ASP A 216 6.22 -10.02 22.32
N THR A 217 6.10 -11.34 22.52
CA THR A 217 4.89 -12.11 22.22
C THR A 217 3.68 -11.80 23.12
N THR A 218 3.86 -10.94 24.13
CA THR A 218 2.76 -10.50 24.99
C THR A 218 2.01 -9.30 24.42
N LEU A 219 2.60 -8.59 23.44
CA LEU A 219 1.95 -7.44 22.80
C LEU A 219 0.77 -7.87 21.93
N PRO A 220 -0.41 -7.23 22.07
CA PRO A 220 -1.54 -7.51 21.20
C PRO A 220 -1.27 -7.02 19.77
N THR A 221 -1.73 -7.78 18.79
CA THR A 221 -1.68 -7.44 17.36
C THR A 221 -3.07 -7.12 16.83
N TYR A 222 -3.15 -6.27 15.80
CA TYR A 222 -4.40 -5.84 15.14
C TYR A 222 -4.15 -5.60 13.65
#